data_AF-A0A5B0EHE5-F1
#
_entry.id   AF-A0A5B0EHE5-F1
#
_cell.length_a   1.000
_cell.length_b   1.000
_cell.length_c   1.000
_cell.angle_alpha   90.00
_cell.angle_beta   90.00
_cell.angle_gamma   90.00
#
_symmetry.space_group_name_H-M   'P 1'
#
loop_
_entity.id
_entity.type
_entity.pdbx_description
1 polymer ?
#
loop_
_entity_poly.entity_id
_entity_poly.type
_entity_poly.pdbx_seq_one_letter_code
_entity_poly.pdbx_strand_id
1 'polypeptide(L)'
;MEQDLRIYAQGLAFSGGVYDLRTLENLISSYRKILDGLVAVQLGRRQITPNIKKQLDYNVSINQGSIELLLNFVLNHKEVLGIFAADGGQVLSETIVTLFKNAIELREKASSLIDKGLSININIVNSFNAGSRFDSPNVSYDNNKGTILINDPKILWAAQLTRGPVNKLLSQIDGSSVEYISLSTESSEFRLTPDQRAIMGNQKEELKATLNIVGRLDVVAFS
;
A
#
# COMPACT_ATOMS: atom_id res chain seq x y z
N MET A 1 -7.64 -4.91 19.42
CA MET A 1 -8.79 -4.79 18.47
C MET A 1 -9.27 -6.19 18.12
N GLU A 2 -10.55 -6.42 17.79
CA GLU A 2 -11.05 -7.76 17.42
C GLU A 2 -10.78 -8.11 15.93
N GLN A 3 -10.14 -7.18 15.22
CA GLN A 3 -9.85 -7.26 13.80
C GLN A 3 -8.37 -7.08 13.47
N ASP A 4 -7.94 -7.68 12.36
CA ASP A 4 -6.55 -7.63 11.91
C ASP A 4 -6.20 -6.28 11.26
N LEU A 5 -7.12 -5.75 10.45
CA LEU A 5 -6.91 -4.53 9.67
C LEU A 5 -8.19 -3.68 9.66
N ARG A 6 -8.01 -2.37 9.72
CA ARG A 6 -9.06 -1.37 9.69
C ARG A 6 -8.80 -0.39 8.55
N ILE A 7 -9.81 -0.15 7.71
CA ILE A 7 -9.84 0.99 6.79
C ILE A 7 -10.87 1.97 7.32
N TYR A 8 -10.46 3.23 7.49
CA TYR A 8 -11.34 4.26 8.00
C TYR A 8 -11.36 5.47 7.06
N ALA A 9 -12.54 5.90 6.65
CA ALA A 9 -12.75 7.09 5.82
C ALA A 9 -13.70 8.06 6.53
N GLN A 10 -13.39 9.37 6.46
CA GLN A 10 -14.16 10.43 7.10
C GLN A 10 -14.38 11.61 6.15
N GLY A 11 -15.47 12.34 6.33
CA GLY A 11 -15.81 13.56 5.58
C GLY A 11 -17.30 13.79 5.43
N LEU A 12 -17.68 14.92 4.81
CA LEU A 12 -19.10 15.28 4.61
C LEU A 12 -19.88 14.27 3.78
N ALA A 13 -19.20 13.54 2.88
CA ALA A 13 -19.80 12.50 2.03
C ALA A 13 -20.35 11.30 2.81
N PHE A 14 -20.06 11.21 4.12
CA PHE A 14 -20.47 10.11 4.99
C PHE A 14 -21.29 10.60 6.21
N SER A 15 -21.76 11.84 6.20
CA SER A 15 -22.40 12.49 7.34
C SER A 15 -23.91 12.24 7.43
N GLY A 16 -24.48 12.34 8.63
CA GLY A 16 -25.94 12.28 8.81
C GLY A 16 -26.61 10.93 8.53
N GLY A 17 -25.84 9.84 8.41
CA GLY A 17 -26.36 8.52 8.04
C GLY A 17 -26.72 8.39 6.55
N VAL A 18 -26.34 9.37 5.73
CA VAL A 18 -26.50 9.37 4.28
C VAL A 18 -25.12 9.34 3.64
N TYR A 19 -24.96 8.51 2.61
CA TYR A 19 -23.66 8.28 1.96
C TYR A 19 -23.77 8.56 0.46
N ASP A 20 -22.80 9.31 -0.08
CA ASP A 20 -22.68 9.42 -1.53
C ASP A 20 -22.28 8.06 -2.12
N LEU A 21 -23.18 7.47 -2.91
CA LEU A 21 -23.02 6.12 -3.45
C LEU A 21 -21.77 6.00 -4.32
N ARG A 22 -21.42 7.05 -5.07
CA ARG A 22 -20.25 7.05 -5.95
C ARG A 22 -18.96 7.02 -5.15
N THR A 23 -18.87 7.85 -4.11
CA THR A 23 -17.73 7.88 -3.19
C THR A 23 -17.57 6.54 -2.47
N LEU A 24 -18.67 5.96 -1.99
CA LEU A 24 -18.69 4.66 -1.32
C LEU A 24 -18.22 3.51 -2.23
N GLU A 25 -18.77 3.43 -3.45
CA GLU A 25 -18.37 2.42 -4.45
C GLU A 25 -16.88 2.56 -4.79
N ASN A 26 -16.40 3.80 -4.96
CA ASN A 26 -15.00 4.07 -5.26
C ASN A 26 -14.07 3.65 -4.11
N LEU A 27 -14.45 3.94 -2.86
CA LEU A 27 -13.71 3.55 -1.66
C LEU A 27 -13.55 2.03 -1.58
N ILE A 28 -14.68 1.30 -1.55
CA ILE A 28 -14.69 -0.16 -1.38
C ILE A 28 -13.96 -0.84 -2.53
N SER A 29 -14.28 -0.47 -3.77
CA SER A 29 -13.68 -1.12 -4.95
C SER A 29 -12.17 -0.89 -5.06
N SER A 30 -11.68 0.27 -4.63
CA SER A 30 -10.26 0.58 -4.69
C SER A 30 -9.48 -0.11 -3.58
N TYR A 31 -9.99 -0.11 -2.34
CA TYR A 31 -9.32 -0.82 -1.24
C TYR A 31 -9.29 -2.33 -1.45
N ARG A 32 -10.36 -2.92 -1.99
CA ARG A 32 -10.34 -4.34 -2.36
C ARG A 32 -9.19 -4.64 -3.34
N LYS A 33 -9.02 -3.81 -4.39
CA LYS A 33 -7.92 -3.98 -5.35
C LYS A 33 -6.54 -3.76 -4.73
N ILE A 34 -6.41 -2.78 -3.82
CA ILE A 34 -5.16 -2.52 -3.11
C ILE A 34 -4.80 -3.73 -2.25
N LEU A 35 -5.72 -4.21 -1.44
CA LEU A 35 -5.48 -5.35 -0.54
C LEU A 35 -5.22 -6.63 -1.32
N ASP A 36 -6.00 -6.94 -2.35
CA ASP A 36 -5.75 -8.08 -3.24
C ASP A 36 -4.32 -8.02 -3.81
N GLY A 37 -3.88 -6.84 -4.25
CA GLY A 37 -2.53 -6.61 -4.80
C GLY A 37 -1.43 -6.76 -3.76
N LEU A 38 -1.59 -6.15 -2.58
CA LEU A 38 -0.59 -6.20 -1.51
C LEU A 38 -0.43 -7.60 -0.94
N VAL A 39 -1.54 -8.34 -0.75
CA VAL A 39 -1.49 -9.75 -0.34
C VAL A 39 -0.80 -10.59 -1.41
N ALA A 40 -1.08 -10.35 -2.70
CA ALA A 40 -0.38 -11.06 -3.78
C ALA A 40 1.14 -10.83 -3.73
N VAL A 41 1.58 -9.57 -3.61
CA VAL A 41 3.00 -9.20 -3.48
C VAL A 41 3.63 -9.88 -2.27
N GLN A 42 2.94 -9.88 -1.13
CA GLN A 42 3.48 -10.47 0.09
C GLN A 42 3.68 -11.98 -0.04
N LEU A 43 2.81 -12.66 -0.79
CA LEU A 43 2.90 -14.08 -1.11
C LEU A 43 3.84 -14.38 -2.28
N GLY A 44 4.51 -13.38 -2.86
CA GLY A 44 5.37 -13.54 -4.03
C GLY A 44 4.62 -13.91 -5.31
N ARG A 45 3.32 -13.58 -5.40
CA ARG A 45 2.44 -13.93 -6.51
C ARG A 45 2.04 -12.70 -7.31
N ARG A 46 1.75 -12.90 -8.60
CA ARG A 46 1.18 -11.84 -9.46
C ARG A 46 -0.25 -11.45 -9.08
N GLN A 47 -1.02 -12.41 -8.58
CA GLN A 47 -2.41 -12.22 -8.18
C GLN A 47 -2.79 -13.26 -7.13
N ILE A 48 -3.72 -12.89 -6.24
CA ILE A 48 -4.31 -13.85 -5.31
C ILE A 48 -5.34 -14.75 -6.02
N THR A 49 -5.35 -16.02 -5.65
CA THR A 49 -6.29 -17.01 -6.20
C THR A 49 -7.68 -16.86 -5.57
N PRO A 50 -8.75 -17.41 -6.18
CA PRO A 50 -10.08 -17.39 -5.58
C PRO A 50 -10.13 -17.99 -4.17
N ASN A 51 -9.29 -18.98 -3.87
CA ASN A 51 -9.21 -19.58 -2.53
C ASN A 51 -8.64 -18.61 -1.49
N ILE A 52 -7.59 -17.85 -1.85
CA ILE A 52 -7.04 -16.81 -0.98
C ILE A 52 -8.07 -15.68 -0.78
N LYS A 53 -8.79 -15.29 -1.84
CA LYS A 53 -9.86 -14.28 -1.74
C LYS A 53 -10.95 -14.67 -0.75
N LYS A 54 -11.32 -15.96 -0.68
CA LYS A 54 -12.30 -16.46 0.30
C LYS A 54 -11.80 -16.43 1.75
N GLN A 55 -10.49 -16.31 1.95
CA GLN A 55 -9.85 -16.20 3.27
C GLN A 55 -9.67 -14.75 3.73
N LEU A 56 -9.96 -13.79 2.85
CA LEU A 56 -9.98 -12.36 3.17
C LEU A 56 -11.45 -11.97 3.34
N ASP A 57 -11.95 -11.96 4.57
CA ASP A 57 -13.31 -11.51 4.84
C ASP A 57 -13.35 -10.00 5.10
N TYR A 58 -14.30 -9.31 4.48
CA TYR A 58 -14.42 -7.85 4.50
C TYR A 58 -15.76 -7.48 5.13
N ASN A 59 -15.77 -7.28 6.44
CA ASN A 59 -16.96 -6.82 7.13
C ASN A 59 -16.96 -5.29 7.17
N VAL A 60 -18.05 -4.69 6.70
CA VAL A 60 -18.16 -3.23 6.60
C VAL A 60 -19.18 -2.74 7.62
N SER A 61 -18.73 -1.91 8.57
CA SER A 61 -19.58 -1.15 9.47
C SER A 61 -19.68 0.29 8.96
N ILE A 62 -20.89 0.85 8.98
CA ILE A 62 -21.11 2.22 8.54
C ILE A 62 -21.67 3.02 9.71
N ASN A 63 -20.82 3.89 10.26
CA ASN A 63 -21.16 4.76 11.38
C ASN A 63 -21.49 6.15 10.85
N GLN A 64 -22.37 6.88 11.54
CA GLN A 64 -22.67 8.25 11.14
C GLN A 64 -21.39 9.10 11.10
N GLY A 65 -21.11 9.72 9.94
CA GLY A 65 -19.93 10.56 9.74
C GLY A 65 -18.68 9.83 9.23
N SER A 66 -18.71 8.50 9.09
CA SER A 66 -17.54 7.74 8.65
C SER A 66 -17.90 6.40 7.98
N ILE A 67 -16.91 5.82 7.33
CA ILE A 67 -17.00 4.44 6.84
C ILE A 67 -15.84 3.65 7.41
N GLU A 68 -16.17 2.52 8.02
CA GLU A 68 -15.21 1.65 8.67
C GLU A 68 -15.30 0.26 8.06
N LEU A 69 -14.21 -0.19 7.45
CA LEU A 69 -14.10 -1.55 6.97
C LEU A 69 -13.19 -2.29 7.95
N LEU A 70 -13.74 -3.32 8.58
CA LEU A 70 -13.06 -4.20 9.50
C LEU A 70 -12.74 -5.51 8.76
N LEU A 71 -11.48 -5.88 8.77
CA LEU A 71 -11.00 -7.02 8.00
C LEU A 71 -10.34 -8.03 8.91
N ASN A 72 -10.74 -9.28 8.71
CA ASN A 72 -10.20 -10.43 9.41
C ASN A 72 -9.64 -11.40 8.39
N PHE A 73 -8.45 -11.92 8.66
CA PHE A 73 -7.84 -12.97 7.88
C PHE A 73 -8.35 -14.32 8.41
N VAL A 74 -9.16 -15.00 7.61
CA VAL A 74 -9.73 -16.31 7.95
C VAL A 74 -8.71 -17.40 7.62
N LEU A 75 -7.91 -17.76 8.62
CA LEU A 75 -6.72 -18.61 8.48
C LEU A 75 -7.01 -20.12 8.72
N ASN A 76 -8.12 -20.62 8.17
CA ASN A 76 -8.58 -22.01 8.39
C ASN A 76 -7.71 -23.10 7.72
N HIS A 77 -6.81 -22.73 6.79
CA HIS A 77 -5.93 -23.67 6.09
C HIS A 77 -4.46 -23.24 6.18
N LYS A 78 -3.67 -24.01 6.95
CA LYS A 78 -2.27 -23.74 7.29
C LYS A 78 -1.27 -23.77 6.11
N GLU A 79 -1.66 -24.21 4.91
CA GLU A 79 -0.70 -24.46 3.83
C GLU A 79 -0.32 -23.22 3.00
N VAL A 80 -1.21 -22.23 2.84
CA VAL A 80 -0.95 -21.05 1.98
C VAL A 80 -0.58 -19.82 2.79
N LEU A 81 -1.09 -19.71 4.02
CA LEU A 81 -0.83 -18.59 4.94
C LEU A 81 -0.18 -19.06 6.24
N GLY A 82 0.37 -20.28 6.30
CA GLY A 82 0.84 -20.91 7.55
C GLY A 82 1.82 -20.09 8.37
N ILE A 83 2.72 -19.34 7.72
CA ILE A 83 3.68 -18.44 8.38
C ILE A 83 2.98 -17.21 8.97
N PHE A 84 1.89 -16.77 8.36
CA PHE A 84 1.04 -15.65 8.79
C PHE A 84 -0.13 -16.09 9.69
N ALA A 85 -0.25 -17.38 9.99
CA ALA A 85 -1.34 -17.95 10.76
C ALA A 85 -0.97 -18.22 12.24
N ALA A 86 0.30 -18.08 12.59
CA ALA A 86 0.80 -18.40 13.93
C ALA A 86 0.34 -17.38 15.00
N ASP A 87 -0.01 -16.16 14.59
CA ASP A 87 -0.40 -15.04 15.43
C ASP A 87 -1.81 -14.51 15.13
N GLY A 88 -2.62 -15.28 14.39
CA GLY A 88 -3.98 -14.89 14.03
C GLY A 88 -4.09 -13.90 12.88
N GLY A 89 -2.99 -13.55 12.19
CA GLY A 89 -3.02 -12.64 11.03
C GLY A 89 -2.41 -11.27 11.29
N GLN A 90 -1.98 -11.00 12.52
CA GLN A 90 -1.38 -9.74 12.93
C GLN A 90 -0.13 -9.37 12.12
N VAL A 91 0.82 -10.29 11.95
CA VAL A 91 2.04 -10.06 11.16
C VAL A 91 1.69 -9.76 9.70
N LEU A 92 0.64 -10.40 9.17
CA LEU A 92 0.18 -10.09 7.82
C LEU A 92 -0.39 -8.67 7.74
N SER A 93 -1.25 -8.26 8.67
CA SER A 93 -1.83 -6.91 8.64
C SER A 93 -0.75 -5.84 8.78
N GLU A 94 0.18 -6.01 9.72
CA GLU A 94 1.31 -5.10 9.92
C GLU A 94 2.20 -5.02 8.68
N THR A 95 2.45 -6.15 8.03
CA THR A 95 3.21 -6.19 6.78
C THR A 95 2.46 -5.48 5.65
N ILE A 96 1.15 -5.65 5.54
CA ILE A 96 0.32 -5.01 4.52
C ILE A 96 0.31 -3.49 4.70
N VAL A 97 0.14 -2.99 5.93
CA VAL A 97 0.21 -1.55 6.22
C VAL A 97 1.58 -0.98 5.91
N THR A 98 2.65 -1.67 6.34
CA THR A 98 4.03 -1.24 6.10
C THR A 98 4.36 -1.23 4.61
N LEU A 99 3.97 -2.28 3.87
CA LEU A 99 4.19 -2.37 2.44
C LEU A 99 3.41 -1.29 1.69
N PHE A 100 2.17 -0.99 2.12
CA PHE A 100 1.38 0.07 1.53
C PHE A 100 2.01 1.45 1.75
N LYS A 101 2.44 1.73 2.98
CA LYS A 101 3.17 2.95 3.34
C LYS A 101 4.44 3.12 2.49
N ASN A 102 5.31 2.12 2.47
CA ASN A 102 6.55 2.15 1.68
C ASN A 102 6.27 2.37 0.17
N ALA A 103 5.19 1.76 -0.35
CA ALA A 103 4.79 1.93 -1.75
C ALA A 103 4.27 3.34 -2.07
N ILE A 104 3.66 4.03 -1.10
CA ILE A 104 3.27 5.43 -1.26
C ILE A 104 4.50 6.33 -1.15
N GLU A 105 5.36 6.12 -0.14
CA GLU A 105 6.61 6.87 0.05
C GLU A 105 7.50 6.81 -1.20
N LEU A 106 7.67 5.63 -1.81
CA LEU A 106 8.40 5.48 -3.07
C LEU A 106 7.82 6.37 -4.18
N ARG A 107 6.49 6.42 -4.31
CA ARG A 107 5.82 7.25 -5.32
C ARG A 107 5.92 8.74 -5.03
N GLU A 108 5.84 9.15 -3.76
CA GLU A 108 6.06 10.54 -3.34
C GLU A 108 7.48 11.00 -3.67
N LYS A 109 8.50 10.18 -3.37
CA LYS A 109 9.89 10.50 -3.71
C LYS A 109 10.12 10.53 -5.22
N ALA A 110 9.55 9.58 -5.95
CA ALA A 110 9.60 9.60 -7.41
C ALA A 110 8.96 10.87 -7.97
N SER A 111 7.76 11.26 -7.49
CA SER A 111 7.08 12.49 -7.90
C SER A 111 7.95 13.73 -7.64
N SER A 112 8.55 13.82 -6.45
CA SER A 112 9.40 14.96 -6.10
C SER A 112 10.65 15.09 -7.00
N LEU A 113 11.23 13.96 -7.44
CA LEU A 113 12.35 13.97 -8.38
C LEU A 113 11.92 14.39 -9.79
N ILE A 114 10.71 13.98 -10.21
CA ILE A 114 10.10 14.38 -11.48
C ILE A 114 9.87 15.88 -11.51
N ASP A 115 9.33 16.44 -10.43
CA ASP A 115 9.09 17.88 -10.30
C ASP A 115 10.39 18.70 -10.39
N LYS A 116 11.54 18.08 -10.06
CA LYS A 116 12.88 18.66 -10.20
C LYS A 116 13.52 18.43 -11.57
N GLY A 117 12.85 17.73 -12.49
CA GLY A 117 13.37 17.37 -13.80
C GLY A 117 14.51 16.34 -13.76
N LEU A 118 14.65 15.59 -12.67
CA LEU A 118 15.71 14.60 -12.51
C LEU A 118 15.29 13.25 -13.10
N SER A 119 16.24 12.56 -13.75
CA SER A 119 16.03 11.16 -14.13
C SER A 119 15.98 10.29 -12.87
N ILE A 120 14.98 9.39 -12.80
CA ILE A 120 14.81 8.51 -11.65
C ILE A 120 15.69 7.28 -11.81
N ASN A 121 16.53 7.01 -10.82
CA ASN A 121 17.31 5.79 -10.69
C ASN A 121 16.89 5.03 -9.42
N ILE A 122 16.24 3.88 -9.57
CA ILE A 122 15.83 3.04 -8.43
C ILE A 122 16.89 1.96 -8.21
N ASN A 123 17.50 1.99 -7.04
CA ASN A 123 18.49 1.04 -6.58
C ASN A 123 17.88 0.11 -5.53
N ILE A 124 17.90 -1.20 -5.79
CA ILE A 124 17.48 -2.20 -4.80
C ILE A 124 18.70 -2.69 -4.04
N VAL A 125 18.79 -2.38 -2.74
CA VAL A 125 19.92 -2.72 -1.87
C VAL A 125 19.45 -3.73 -0.84
N ASN A 126 19.64 -5.02 -1.13
CA ASN A 126 19.18 -6.11 -0.28
C ASN A 126 20.36 -6.58 0.61
N SER A 127 20.48 -6.07 1.84
CA SER A 127 21.53 -6.48 2.78
C SER A 127 21.03 -7.64 3.68
N PHE A 128 21.35 -8.87 3.28
CA PHE A 128 21.01 -10.10 4.02
C PHE A 128 21.84 -10.37 5.29
N ASN A 129 22.62 -9.40 5.76
CA ASN A 129 23.39 -9.62 6.99
C ASN A 129 22.42 -9.62 8.17
N ALA A 130 22.07 -10.82 8.64
CA ALA A 130 21.26 -11.11 9.83
C ALA A 130 21.81 -10.55 11.16
N GLY A 131 22.89 -9.76 11.10
CA GLY A 131 23.47 -9.01 12.22
C GLY A 131 23.56 -7.50 12.01
N SER A 132 23.16 -6.96 10.84
CA SER A 132 23.09 -5.52 10.60
C SER A 132 21.64 -5.07 10.59
N ARG A 133 21.08 -4.79 11.78
CA ARG A 133 20.01 -3.81 11.89
C ARG A 133 20.57 -2.50 11.34
N PHE A 134 20.33 -2.22 10.08
CA PHE A 134 20.50 -0.86 9.61
C PHE A 134 19.24 -0.10 9.98
N ASP A 135 19.39 0.94 10.81
CA ASP A 135 18.39 1.99 11.08
C ASP A 135 18.05 2.82 9.82
N SER A 136 18.25 2.26 8.63
CA SER A 136 17.95 2.90 7.36
C SER A 136 16.49 2.65 6.97
N PRO A 137 15.75 3.70 6.56
CA PRO A 137 14.36 3.55 6.15
C PRO A 137 14.24 2.66 4.91
N ASN A 138 13.11 1.95 4.80
CA ASN A 138 12.82 1.02 3.68
C ASN A 138 12.85 1.71 2.31
N VAL A 139 12.60 3.02 2.29
CA VAL A 139 12.78 3.91 1.14
C VAL A 139 13.68 5.06 1.58
N SER A 140 14.86 5.19 0.97
CA SER A 140 15.76 6.34 1.14
C SER A 140 16.06 6.99 -0.21
N TYR A 141 16.48 8.25 -0.22
CA TYR A 141 16.64 8.99 -1.46
C TYR A 141 17.76 10.03 -1.38
N ASP A 142 18.43 10.24 -2.51
CA ASP A 142 19.37 11.33 -2.74
C ASP A 142 18.70 12.39 -3.62
N ASN A 143 18.35 13.50 -2.96
CA ASN A 143 17.68 14.65 -3.58
C ASN A 143 18.46 15.32 -4.72
N ASN A 144 19.78 15.11 -4.79
CA ASN A 144 20.66 15.79 -5.74
C ASN A 144 20.99 14.90 -6.94
N LYS A 145 20.92 13.57 -6.79
CA LYS A 145 21.34 12.60 -7.82
C LYS A 145 20.19 11.90 -8.53
N GLY A 146 18.95 12.07 -8.08
CA GLY A 146 17.80 11.36 -8.65
C GLY A 146 17.76 9.87 -8.27
N THR A 147 18.51 9.47 -7.25
CA THR A 147 18.60 8.07 -6.81
C THR A 147 17.64 7.80 -5.66
N ILE A 148 16.81 6.76 -5.79
CA ILE A 148 15.99 6.20 -4.72
C ILE A 148 16.55 4.81 -4.38
N LEU A 149 16.80 4.55 -3.10
CA LEU A 149 17.22 3.26 -2.59
C LEU A 149 16.02 2.58 -1.91
N ILE A 150 15.73 1.34 -2.29
CA ILE A 150 14.76 0.49 -1.61
C ILE A 150 15.45 -0.78 -1.11
N ASN A 151 15.05 -1.28 0.06
CA ASN A 151 15.65 -2.47 0.64
C ASN A 151 14.95 -3.79 0.24
N ASP A 152 13.70 -3.71 -0.23
CA ASP A 152 12.93 -4.87 -0.67
C ASP A 152 12.28 -4.61 -2.06
N PRO A 153 12.50 -5.48 -3.06
CA PRO A 153 11.84 -5.37 -4.37
C PRO A 153 10.31 -5.37 -4.30
N LYS A 154 9.70 -5.96 -3.26
CA LYS A 154 8.24 -5.92 -3.03
C LYS A 154 7.70 -4.49 -2.97
N ILE A 155 8.49 -3.53 -2.51
CA ILE A 155 8.07 -2.12 -2.41
C ILE A 155 7.80 -1.55 -3.81
N LEU A 156 8.71 -1.78 -4.77
CA LEU A 156 8.53 -1.34 -6.15
C LEU A 156 7.30 -2.01 -6.78
N TRP A 157 7.13 -3.31 -6.55
CA TRP A 157 6.01 -4.04 -7.10
C TRP A 157 4.66 -3.58 -6.53
N ALA A 158 4.59 -3.38 -5.22
CA ALA A 158 3.42 -2.82 -4.54
C ALA A 158 3.09 -1.42 -5.08
N ALA A 159 4.09 -0.56 -5.30
CA ALA A 159 3.90 0.78 -5.87
C ALA A 159 3.31 0.72 -7.30
N GLN A 160 3.75 -0.23 -8.12
CA GLN A 160 3.23 -0.42 -9.47
C GLN A 160 1.81 -0.99 -9.47
N LEU A 161 1.56 -2.08 -8.73
CA LEU A 161 0.26 -2.75 -8.70
C LEU A 161 -0.84 -1.87 -8.10
N THR A 162 -0.52 -1.10 -7.06
CA THR A 162 -1.51 -0.26 -6.38
C THR A 162 -1.70 1.10 -7.04
N ARG A 163 -0.96 1.45 -8.11
CA ARG A 163 -1.02 2.77 -8.77
C ARG A 163 -2.44 3.16 -9.16
N GLY A 164 -3.10 2.33 -9.98
CA GLY A 164 -4.46 2.59 -10.47
C GLY A 164 -5.49 2.81 -9.35
N PRO A 165 -5.67 1.86 -8.41
CA PRO A 165 -6.66 2.02 -7.35
C PRO A 165 -6.30 3.13 -6.35
N VAL A 166 -5.02 3.39 -6.06
CA VAL A 166 -4.63 4.53 -5.21
C VAL A 166 -4.93 5.86 -5.88
N ASN A 167 -4.63 6.01 -7.17
CA ASN A 167 -4.97 7.25 -7.89
C ASN A 167 -6.49 7.47 -7.89
N LYS A 168 -7.28 6.40 -8.00
CA LYS A 168 -8.74 6.46 -7.88
C LYS A 168 -9.15 6.95 -6.48
N LEU A 169 -8.56 6.45 -5.40
CA LEU A 169 -8.82 6.95 -4.03
C LEU A 169 -8.45 8.43 -3.87
N LEU A 170 -7.21 8.80 -4.21
CA LEU A 170 -6.69 10.15 -4.06
C LEU A 170 -7.51 11.20 -4.84
N SER A 171 -8.09 10.82 -5.97
CA SER A 171 -9.00 11.68 -6.72
C SER A 171 -10.24 12.10 -5.93
N GLN A 172 -10.65 11.30 -4.93
CA GLN A 172 -11.82 11.56 -4.09
C GLN A 172 -11.47 12.34 -2.81
N ILE A 173 -10.23 12.23 -2.30
CA ILE A 173 -9.81 12.86 -1.04
C ILE A 173 -9.56 14.35 -1.23
N ASP A 174 -10.61 15.16 -1.08
CA ASP A 174 -10.59 16.61 -1.33
C ASP A 174 -10.35 17.46 -0.07
N GLY A 175 -10.25 16.83 1.11
CA GLY A 175 -10.10 17.53 2.38
C GLY A 175 -11.41 18.07 2.95
N SER A 176 -12.55 17.77 2.32
CA SER A 176 -13.88 18.22 2.77
C SER A 176 -14.95 17.12 2.63
N SER A 177 -15.39 16.81 1.42
CA SER A 177 -16.31 15.70 1.12
C SER A 177 -15.71 14.37 1.59
N VAL A 178 -14.43 14.14 1.28
CA VAL A 178 -13.62 13.09 1.87
C VAL A 178 -12.36 13.74 2.43
N GLU A 179 -12.28 13.81 3.75
CA GLU A 179 -11.24 14.50 4.48
C GLU A 179 -9.92 13.72 4.43
N TYR A 180 -9.96 12.44 4.81
CA TYR A 180 -8.84 11.52 4.74
C TYR A 180 -9.34 10.08 4.72
N ILE A 181 -8.42 9.18 4.37
CA ILE A 181 -8.64 7.75 4.52
C ILE A 181 -7.40 7.14 5.18
N SER A 182 -7.57 6.30 6.19
CA SER A 182 -6.48 5.58 6.84
C SER A 182 -6.63 4.07 6.73
N LEU A 183 -5.47 3.40 6.76
CA LEU A 183 -5.33 1.97 6.88
C LEU A 183 -4.53 1.70 8.15
N SER A 184 -5.08 0.96 9.09
CA SER A 184 -4.45 0.73 10.40
C SER A 184 -4.60 -0.69 10.93
N THR A 185 -3.65 -1.06 11.79
CA THR A 185 -3.68 -2.21 12.70
C THR A 185 -3.74 -1.70 14.14
N GLU A 186 -3.59 -2.58 15.12
CA GLU A 186 -3.43 -2.17 16.53
C GLU A 186 -2.17 -1.35 16.80
N SER A 187 -1.10 -1.61 16.04
CA SER A 187 0.23 -1.06 16.27
C SER A 187 0.66 -0.01 15.23
N SER A 188 -0.06 0.11 14.11
CA SER A 188 0.35 0.93 12.97
C SER A 188 -0.82 1.64 12.31
N GLU A 189 -0.64 2.88 11.86
CA GLU A 189 -1.59 3.60 11.02
C GLU A 189 -0.84 4.27 9.87
N PHE A 190 -1.41 4.17 8.67
CA PHE A 190 -1.01 4.96 7.52
C PHE A 190 -2.21 5.74 6.98
N ARG A 191 -2.03 7.05 6.77
CA ARG A 191 -3.10 7.96 6.36
C ARG A 191 -2.81 8.56 4.99
N LEU A 192 -3.82 8.55 4.14
CA LEU A 192 -3.89 9.29 2.88
C LEU A 192 -4.68 10.58 3.11
N THR A 193 -4.04 11.71 2.83
CA THR A 193 -4.60 13.06 2.87
C THR A 193 -4.53 13.66 1.45
N PRO A 194 -5.08 14.87 1.24
CA PRO A 194 -4.94 15.56 -0.04
C PRO A 194 -3.48 15.77 -0.49
N ASP A 195 -2.52 15.81 0.44
CA ASP A 195 -1.10 16.05 0.15
C ASP A 195 -0.50 14.95 -0.75
N GLN A 196 -0.98 13.71 -0.61
CA GLN A 196 -0.54 12.59 -1.45
C GLN A 196 -1.00 12.70 -2.91
N ARG A 197 -1.89 13.63 -3.28
CA ARG A 197 -2.36 13.79 -4.67
C ARG A 197 -1.23 14.08 -5.66
N ALA A 198 -0.11 14.64 -5.20
CA ALA A 198 1.08 14.87 -6.04
C ALA A 198 1.52 13.60 -6.80
N ILE A 199 1.40 12.42 -6.18
CA ILE A 199 1.83 11.14 -6.79
C ILE A 199 0.98 10.72 -8.00
N MET A 200 -0.18 11.33 -8.21
CA MET A 200 -1.03 11.05 -9.37
C MET A 200 -0.37 11.54 -10.67
N GLY A 201 0.51 12.54 -10.56
CA GLY A 201 1.23 13.17 -11.66
C GLY A 201 0.35 14.08 -12.52
N ASN A 202 0.90 15.22 -12.94
CA ASN A 202 0.28 16.11 -13.93
C ASN A 202 0.81 15.86 -15.36
N GLN A 203 1.94 15.15 -15.50
CA GLN A 203 2.62 14.95 -16.76
C GLN A 203 2.26 13.59 -17.37
N LYS A 204 1.77 13.61 -18.61
CA LYS A 204 1.41 12.43 -19.42
C LYS A 204 2.60 11.78 -20.13
N GLU A 205 3.79 12.36 -20.01
CA GLU A 205 4.97 11.86 -20.72
C GLU A 205 5.61 10.67 -19.98
N GLU A 206 5.96 9.63 -20.74
CA GLU A 206 6.71 8.49 -20.22
C GLU A 206 8.12 8.94 -19.83
N LEU A 207 8.39 8.97 -18.53
CA LEU A 207 9.72 9.25 -18.02
C LEU A 207 10.61 8.02 -18.14
N LYS A 208 11.82 8.22 -18.65
CA LYS A 208 12.88 7.22 -18.67
C LYS A 208 13.36 6.97 -17.23
N ALA A 209 12.78 5.99 -16.55
CA ALA A 209 13.30 5.47 -15.30
C ALA A 209 14.34 4.37 -15.58
N THR A 210 15.49 4.41 -14.90
CA THR A 210 16.46 3.31 -14.94
C THR A 210 16.33 2.52 -13.65
N LEU A 211 16.18 1.19 -13.77
CA LEU A 211 16.17 0.27 -12.63
C LEU A 211 17.54 -0.38 -12.53
N ASN A 212 18.23 -0.19 -11.40
CA ASN A 212 19.48 -0.85 -11.10
C ASN A 212 19.30 -1.75 -9.88
N ILE A 213 19.61 -3.05 -10.04
CA ILE A 213 19.59 -3.99 -8.94
C ILE A 213 21.01 -4.05 -8.39
N VAL A 214 21.20 -3.60 -7.14
CA VAL A 214 22.51 -3.58 -6.47
C VAL A 214 22.50 -4.65 -5.37
N GLY A 215 22.68 -5.91 -5.76
CA GLY A 215 22.60 -7.06 -4.87
C GLY A 215 22.59 -8.39 -5.62
N ARG A 216 22.42 -9.52 -4.91
CA ARG A 216 22.32 -10.84 -5.57
C ARG A 216 20.95 -11.00 -6.26
N LEU A 217 20.97 -11.48 -7.51
CA LEU A 217 19.80 -11.67 -8.38
C LEU A 217 18.89 -12.85 -7.97
N ASP A 218 19.40 -13.78 -7.18
CA ASP A 218 18.70 -15.01 -6.76
C ASP A 218 17.53 -14.77 -5.79
N VAL A 219 17.47 -13.59 -5.17
CA VAL A 219 16.35 -13.17 -4.31
C VAL A 219 15.26 -12.45 -5.11
N VAL A 220 15.52 -12.14 -6.39
CA VAL A 220 14.55 -11.55 -7.33
C VAL A 220 13.83 -12.67 -8.11
N ALA A 221 13.81 -13.89 -7.57
CA ALA A 221 13.11 -15.04 -8.14
C ALA A 221 11.59 -14.85 -8.01
N PHE A 222 11.00 -14.32 -9.08
CA PHE A 222 9.56 -14.30 -9.29
C PHE A 222 9.10 -15.68 -9.80
N SER A 223 8.14 -16.31 -9.11
CA SER A 223 7.40 -17.47 -9.61
C SER A 223 6.02 -17.07 -10.14
#